data_AF-A0AAD7HGG0-F1
#
_entry.id   AF-A0AAD7HGG0-F1
#
_cell.length_a   1.000
_cell.length_b   1.000
_cell.length_c   1.000
_cell.angle_alpha   90.00
_cell.angle_beta   90.00
_cell.angle_gamma   90.00
#
_symmetry.space_group_name_H-M   'P 1'
#
loop_
_entity.id
_entity.type
_entity.pdbx_description
1 polymer ?
#
loop_
_entity_poly.entity_id
_entity_poly.type
_entity_poly.pdbx_seq_one_letter_code
_entity_poly.pdbx_strand_id
1 'polypeptide(L)'
;VSSEAKDPALSSGCVFFTEDKNFLKDMTDQKDMSTRSGLAALDYANTKFWCRYGATGVGLSVCARHEFVQKNSAGGLQKGARYASMDYIVLSLLKH
;
A
#
# COMPACT_ATOMS: atom_id res chain seq x y z
N VAL A 1 -6.23 14.51 -11.96
CA VAL A 1 -6.36 13.69 -10.74
C VAL A 1 -6.75 12.31 -11.21
N SER A 2 -5.94 11.31 -10.89
CA SER A 2 -6.25 9.91 -11.19
C SER A 2 -7.26 9.37 -10.18
N SER A 3 -8.19 8.54 -10.64
CA SER A 3 -9.33 8.02 -9.86
C SER A 3 -9.72 6.67 -10.42
N GLU A 4 -10.26 5.77 -9.59
CA GLU A 4 -10.71 4.43 -10.03
C GLU A 4 -11.67 4.47 -11.22
N ALA A 5 -12.53 5.49 -11.29
CA ALA A 5 -13.47 5.66 -12.40
C ALA A 5 -12.80 6.14 -13.70
N LYS A 6 -11.63 6.77 -13.61
CA LYS A 6 -10.89 7.33 -14.74
C LYS A 6 -9.74 6.43 -15.18
N ASP A 7 -9.08 5.78 -14.22
CA ASP A 7 -7.90 4.93 -14.37
C ASP A 7 -8.06 3.71 -13.43
N PRO A 8 -8.86 2.69 -13.81
CA PRO A 8 -9.10 1.52 -12.97
C PRO A 8 -7.83 0.67 -12.80
N ALA A 9 -7.68 0.05 -11.63
CA ALA A 9 -6.52 -0.80 -11.36
C ALA A 9 -6.59 -2.11 -12.17
N LEU A 10 -5.61 -2.32 -13.06
CA LEU A 10 -5.58 -3.48 -13.97
C LEU A 10 -5.43 -4.82 -13.24
N SER A 11 -4.83 -4.81 -12.05
CA SER A 11 -4.50 -6.01 -11.27
C SER A 11 -5.31 -6.19 -9.99
N SER A 12 -6.34 -5.38 -9.76
CA SER A 12 -7.16 -5.46 -8.53
C SER A 12 -7.83 -6.85 -8.41
N GLY A 13 -7.64 -7.51 -7.26
CA GLY A 13 -8.22 -8.84 -7.01
C GLY A 13 -7.60 -9.99 -7.82
N CYS A 14 -6.48 -9.77 -8.52
CA CYS A 14 -5.69 -10.87 -9.10
C CYS A 14 -5.10 -11.76 -7.99
N VAL A 15 -4.66 -12.98 -8.33
CA VAL A 15 -4.17 -13.97 -7.34
C VAL A 15 -3.21 -13.37 -6.31
N PHE A 16 -2.28 -12.51 -6.72
CA PHE A 16 -1.30 -11.91 -5.81
C PHE A 16 -1.71 -10.57 -5.22
N PHE A 17 -2.69 -9.89 -5.81
CA PHE A 17 -3.10 -8.55 -5.40
C PHE A 17 -4.33 -8.59 -4.51
N THR A 18 -4.23 -7.96 -3.35
CA THR A 18 -5.37 -7.72 -2.47
C THR A 18 -6.40 -6.86 -3.20
N GLU A 19 -7.68 -7.15 -2.97
CA GLU A 19 -8.77 -6.32 -3.49
C GLU A 19 -8.64 -4.88 -3.00
N ASP A 20 -8.91 -3.92 -3.88
CA ASP A 20 -8.92 -2.51 -3.54
C ASP A 20 -10.12 -2.20 -2.64
N LYS A 21 -9.91 -2.21 -1.32
CA LYS A 21 -10.99 -1.99 -0.34
C LYS A 21 -11.00 -0.58 0.22
N ASN A 22 -12.22 -0.12 0.45
CA ASN A 22 -12.60 1.09 1.19
C ASN A 22 -11.97 1.20 2.60
N PHE A 23 -11.37 0.12 3.14
CA PHE A 23 -10.76 0.09 4.47
C PHE A 23 -9.71 1.18 4.69
N LEU A 24 -8.96 1.53 3.63
CA LEU A 24 -7.92 2.56 3.72
C LEU A 24 -8.46 3.99 3.67
N LYS A 25 -9.73 4.20 3.29
CA LYS A 25 -10.34 5.55 3.24
C LYS A 25 -10.42 6.16 4.64
N ASP A 26 -10.75 5.36 5.64
CA ASP A 26 -10.91 5.80 7.03
C ASP A 26 -9.56 5.99 7.75
N MET A 27 -8.48 5.40 7.24
CA MET A 27 -7.13 5.51 7.80
C MET A 27 -6.25 6.55 7.09
N THR A 28 -6.88 7.50 6.40
CA THR A 28 -6.19 8.51 5.59
C THR A 28 -5.35 9.50 6.43
N ASP A 29 -5.64 9.64 7.73
CA ASP A 29 -4.98 10.60 8.61
C ASP A 29 -3.91 9.99 9.53
N GLN A 30 -3.47 8.75 9.27
CA GLN A 30 -2.39 8.16 10.04
C GLN A 30 -1.09 8.95 9.86
N LYS A 31 -0.66 9.62 10.94
CA LYS A 31 0.64 10.27 11.04
C LYS A 31 1.70 9.22 11.35
N ASP A 32 2.61 9.04 10.40
CA ASP A 32 3.78 8.17 10.57
C ASP A 32 4.71 8.71 11.68
N MET A 33 5.21 7.82 12.52
CA MET A 33 6.10 8.13 13.65
C MET A 33 7.55 8.26 13.15
N SER A 34 7.86 9.31 12.39
CA SER A 34 9.26 9.55 11.99
C SER A 34 9.59 11.02 11.73
N THR A 35 9.20 11.93 12.63
CA THR A 35 9.75 13.29 12.63
C THR A 35 11.26 13.35 12.98
N ARG A 36 11.94 12.21 13.25
CA ARG A 36 13.33 12.20 13.76
C ARG A 36 14.27 11.10 13.24
N SER A 37 13.86 10.21 12.35
CA SER A 37 14.79 9.25 11.72
C SER A 37 15.10 9.76 10.32
N GLY A 38 16.32 10.24 10.06
CA GLY A 38 16.78 10.80 8.78
C GLY A 38 16.83 9.80 7.61
N LEU A 39 15.76 9.06 7.41
CA LEU A 39 15.56 8.07 6.37
C LEU A 39 14.96 8.78 5.16
N ALA A 40 15.84 9.35 4.33
CA ALA A 40 15.45 10.11 3.15
C ALA A 40 14.47 9.36 2.22
N ALA A 41 14.55 8.02 2.16
CA ALA A 41 13.64 7.21 1.37
C ALA A 41 12.20 7.21 1.93
N LEU A 42 12.06 7.15 3.26
CA LEU A 42 10.75 7.18 3.93
C LEU A 42 10.14 8.58 3.83
N ASP A 43 10.94 9.62 4.10
CA ASP A 43 10.52 11.01 3.94
C ASP A 43 10.10 11.28 2.49
N TYR A 44 10.85 10.80 1.50
CA TYR A 44 10.49 10.97 0.09
C TYR A 44 9.20 10.24 -0.28
N ALA A 45 9.02 8.99 0.15
CA ALA A 45 7.79 8.24 -0.08
C ALA A 45 6.56 8.90 0.57
N ASN A 46 6.77 9.55 1.72
CA ASN A 46 5.72 10.22 2.50
C ASN A 46 5.54 11.72 2.19
N THR A 47 6.41 12.36 1.39
CA THR A 47 6.32 13.78 1.00
C THR A 47 6.05 14.02 -0.50
N LYS A 48 6.29 13.02 -1.36
CA LYS A 48 6.16 13.18 -2.81
C LYS A 48 4.70 13.05 -3.31
N PHE A 49 4.13 14.20 -3.70
CA PHE A 49 3.05 14.39 -4.69
C PHE A 49 1.81 13.45 -4.70
N TRP A 50 1.31 12.94 -3.57
CA TRP A 50 0.09 12.10 -3.56
C TRP A 50 -1.18 12.78 -4.08
N CYS A 51 -1.27 14.11 -4.06
CA CYS A 51 -2.53 14.83 -4.33
C CYS A 51 -3.12 14.57 -5.74
N ARG A 52 -2.32 14.11 -6.71
CA ARG A 52 -2.77 13.88 -8.09
C ARG A 52 -2.76 12.42 -8.55
N TYR A 53 -2.17 11.50 -7.78
CA TYR A 53 -2.04 10.08 -8.13
C TYR A 53 -3.02 9.21 -7.34
N GLY A 54 -3.60 8.19 -7.99
CA GLY A 54 -4.47 7.21 -7.33
C GLY A 54 -3.69 6.20 -6.47
N ALA A 55 -2.45 5.89 -6.87
CA ALA A 55 -1.49 5.13 -6.09
C ALA A 55 -0.09 5.74 -6.25
N THR A 56 0.68 5.71 -5.15
CA THR A 56 2.05 6.23 -5.04
C THR A 56 3.11 5.13 -5.10
N GLY A 57 2.69 3.87 -4.92
CA GLY A 57 3.56 2.70 -4.96
C GLY A 57 2.77 1.40 -4.74
N VAL A 58 3.48 0.28 -4.65
CA VAL A 58 2.92 -1.03 -4.34
C VAL A 58 3.70 -1.59 -3.15
N GLY A 59 2.99 -2.07 -2.13
CA GLY A 59 3.56 -2.86 -1.05
C GLY A 59 3.51 -4.34 -1.40
N LEU A 60 4.56 -5.08 -1.08
CA LEU A 60 4.66 -6.51 -1.31
C LEU A 60 5.08 -7.20 -0.01
N SER A 61 4.33 -8.21 0.40
CA SER A 61 4.72 -9.16 1.43
C SER A 61 5.15 -10.47 0.78
N VAL A 62 6.23 -11.04 1.32
CA VAL A 62 6.84 -12.29 0.86
C VAL A 62 7.10 -13.21 2.04
N CYS A 63 7.01 -14.51 1.82
CA CYS A 63 7.40 -15.48 2.84
C CYS A 63 8.91 -15.39 3.10
N ALA A 64 9.32 -15.03 4.33
CA ALA A 64 10.73 -14.90 4.68
C ALA A 64 11.54 -16.20 4.55
N ARG A 65 10.89 -17.36 4.56
CA ARG A 65 11.56 -18.68 4.47
C ARG A 65 11.84 -19.14 3.05
N HIS A 66 10.93 -18.85 2.13
CA HIS A 66 10.96 -19.41 0.78
C HIS A 66 10.89 -18.35 -0.32
N GLU A 67 10.90 -17.06 0.06
CA GLU A 67 10.79 -15.90 -0.83
C GLU A 67 9.59 -15.98 -1.78
N PHE A 68 8.53 -16.65 -1.34
CA PHE A 68 7.35 -16.90 -2.14
C PHE A 68 6.31 -15.79 -1.95
N VAL A 69 5.76 -15.33 -3.07
CA VAL A 69 4.65 -14.37 -3.12
C VAL A 69 3.34 -15.14 -2.95
N GLN A 70 2.67 -14.98 -1.82
CA GLN A 70 1.43 -15.68 -1.52
C GLN A 70 0.22 -14.97 -2.16
N LYS A 71 -0.95 -15.61 -2.12
CA LYS A 71 -2.20 -14.98 -2.52
C LYS A 71 -2.45 -13.71 -1.69
N ASN A 72 -2.95 -12.64 -2.30
CA ASN A 72 -3.26 -11.36 -1.63
C ASN A 72 -2.05 -10.73 -0.89
N SER A 73 -0.82 -10.93 -1.38
CA SER A 73 0.39 -10.43 -0.72
C SER A 73 0.87 -9.08 -1.26
N ALA A 74 0.30 -8.59 -2.35
CA ALA A 74 0.59 -7.30 -2.97
C ALA A 74 -0.60 -6.34 -2.82
N GLY A 75 -0.36 -5.05 -2.62
CA GLY A 75 -1.42 -4.05 -2.53
C GLY A 75 -0.97 -2.64 -2.91
N GLY A 76 -1.88 -1.86 -3.49
CA GLY A 76 -1.64 -0.47 -3.87
C GLY A 76 -1.50 0.47 -2.67
N LEU A 77 -0.52 1.36 -2.72
CA LEU A 77 -0.26 2.36 -1.68
C LEU A 77 -0.86 3.71 -2.07
N GLN A 78 -1.97 4.12 -1.45
CA GLN A 78 -2.69 5.35 -1.81
C GLN A 78 -1.92 6.63 -1.43
N LYS A 79 -1.19 6.62 -0.30
CA LYS A 79 -0.38 7.75 0.18
C LYS A 79 0.88 7.24 0.89
N GLY A 80 1.94 7.00 0.15
CA GLY A 80 3.22 6.53 0.71
C GLY A 80 3.13 5.15 1.37
N ALA A 81 4.22 4.74 2.01
CA ALA A 81 4.34 3.44 2.68
C ALA A 81 3.79 3.47 4.12
N ARG A 82 2.53 3.87 4.29
CA ARG A 82 1.90 3.97 5.62
C ARG A 82 1.68 2.60 6.25
N TYR A 83 1.81 2.54 7.57
CA TYR A 83 1.59 1.32 8.34
C TYR A 83 0.21 0.71 8.10
N ALA A 84 -0.88 1.49 8.10
CA ALA A 84 -2.22 0.96 7.81
C ALA A 84 -2.30 0.21 6.46
N SER A 85 -1.62 0.72 5.44
CA SER A 85 -1.58 0.08 4.12
C SER A 85 -0.72 -1.20 4.14
N MET A 86 0.43 -1.16 4.83
CA MET A 86 1.30 -2.34 4.97
C MET A 86 0.67 -3.44 5.84
N ASP A 87 0.08 -3.06 6.97
CA ASP A 87 -0.65 -3.95 7.89
C ASP A 87 -1.82 -4.61 7.16
N TYR A 88 -2.56 -3.86 6.34
CA TYR A 88 -3.63 -4.42 5.54
C TYR A 88 -3.14 -5.50 4.57
N ILE A 89 -2.00 -5.28 3.92
CA ILE A 89 -1.38 -6.26 3.00
C ILE A 89 -0.96 -7.52 3.78
N VAL A 90 -0.27 -7.35 4.91
CA VAL A 90 0.18 -8.48 5.74
C VAL A 90 -0.99 -9.26 6.33
N LEU A 91 -1.99 -8.56 6.88
CA LEU A 91 -3.20 -9.19 7.42
C LEU A 91 -4.01 -9.89 6.32
N SER A 92 -4.02 -9.37 5.09
CA SER A 92 -4.68 -10.02 3.95
C SER A 92 -3.96 -11.29 3.50
N LEU A 93 -2.63 -11.33 3.62
CA LEU A 93 -1.84 -12.56 3.45
C LEU A 93 -2.09 -13.56 4.58
N LEU A 94 -2.18 -13.11 5.84
CA LEU A 94 -2.39 -13.98 7.00
C LEU A 94 -3.84 -14.48 7.13
N LYS A 95 -4.79 -13.79 6.48
CA LYS A 95 -6.20 -14.17 6.40
C LYS A 95 -6.38 -15.27 5.36
N HIS A 96 -6.02 -16.48 5.77
CA HIS A 96 -6.20 -17.71 5.02
C HIS A 96 -7.25 -18.62 5.68
#